data_AF-A0A5C5SKU3-F1
#
_entry.id   AF-A0A5C5SKU3-F1
#
_cell.length_a   1.000
_cell.length_b   1.000
_cell.length_c   1.000
_cell.angle_alpha   90.00
_cell.angle_beta   90.00
_cell.angle_gamma   90.00
#
_symmetry.space_group_name_H-M   'P 1'
#
loop_
_entity.id
_entity.type
_entity.pdbx_description
1 polymer ?
#
loop_
_entity_poly.entity_id
_entity_poly.type
_entity_poly.pdbx_seq_one_letter_code
_entity_poly.pdbx_strand_id
1 'polypeptide(L)'
;MKPKMYRRDLVTKDDIWNAVIATISEYDYPTRNQTADETFLAFYYYSEIESGGHEILMNWFSGHVEEVGVTSFLDALVGSLEAIGAYDYAAIERKYGRDMWQKFKELENGEIEEEGFYAVIEQADKEYDQLDGRIGELLETYFVDVHMELIDVIQD
;
A
#
# COMPACT_ATOMS: atom_id res chain seq x y z
N MET A 1 -16.18 7.69 10.90
CA MET A 1 -15.84 8.65 11.98
C MET A 1 -14.50 8.21 12.53
N LYS A 2 -13.64 9.13 12.97
CA LYS A 2 -12.34 8.74 13.54
C LYS A 2 -12.56 7.93 14.83
N PRO A 3 -11.82 6.83 15.04
CA PRO A 3 -11.83 6.15 16.34
C PRO A 3 -11.25 7.08 17.40
N LYS A 4 -11.73 6.94 18.65
CA LYS A 4 -11.20 7.68 19.79
C LYS A 4 -10.19 6.83 20.54
N MET A 5 -9.02 7.39 20.84
CA MET A 5 -7.98 6.72 21.61
C MET A 5 -7.37 7.67 22.65
N TYR A 6 -6.94 7.14 23.79
CA TYR A 6 -6.32 7.96 24.83
C TYR A 6 -4.88 8.30 24.45
N ARG A 7 -4.44 9.51 24.79
CA ARG A 7 -3.05 9.95 24.55
C ARG A 7 -2.00 9.01 25.16
N ARG A 8 -2.31 8.40 26.31
CA ARG A 8 -1.41 7.46 26.99
C ARG A 8 -1.19 6.15 26.21
N ASP A 9 -2.07 5.85 25.25
CA ASP A 9 -1.99 4.66 24.40
C ASP A 9 -1.27 4.95 23.06
N LEU A 10 -0.71 6.17 22.89
CA LEU A 10 -0.05 6.64 21.66
C LEU A 10 1.30 7.30 21.99
N VAL A 11 2.09 6.67 22.86
CA VAL A 11 3.32 7.27 23.42
C VAL A 11 4.54 6.96 22.55
N THR A 12 4.63 5.73 22.08
CA THR A 12 5.75 5.25 21.27
C THR A 12 5.36 5.16 19.80
N LYS A 13 6.37 5.05 18.94
CA LYS A 13 6.13 4.82 17.51
C LYS A 13 5.43 3.48 17.27
N ASP A 14 5.77 2.43 18.02
CA ASP A 14 5.09 1.14 17.96
C ASP A 14 3.61 1.25 18.36
N ASP A 15 3.30 2.05 19.39
CA ASP A 15 1.91 2.30 19.79
C ASP A 15 1.13 2.97 18.65
N ILE A 16 1.71 4.01 18.06
CA ILE A 16 1.13 4.74 16.93
C ILE A 16 0.97 3.82 15.71
N TRP A 17 1.98 3.01 15.41
CA TRP A 17 1.95 2.04 14.32
C TRP A 17 0.77 1.08 14.46
N ASN A 18 0.64 0.44 15.62
CA ASN A 18 -0.46 -0.49 15.88
C ASN A 18 -1.82 0.21 15.83
N ALA A 19 -1.91 1.43 16.36
CA ALA A 19 -3.15 2.21 16.35
C ALA A 19 -3.58 2.62 14.94
N VAL A 20 -2.64 3.07 14.10
CA VAL A 20 -2.90 3.45 12.71
C VAL A 20 -3.32 2.22 11.91
N ILE A 21 -2.60 1.09 12.03
CA ILE A 21 -2.98 -0.17 11.36
C ILE A 21 -4.40 -0.59 11.75
N ALA A 22 -4.69 -0.66 13.06
CA ALA A 22 -6.01 -1.03 13.54
C ALA A 22 -7.09 -0.11 12.98
N THR A 23 -6.78 1.18 12.83
CA THR A 23 -7.71 2.18 12.28
C THR A 23 -7.95 1.98 10.78
N ILE A 24 -6.89 1.85 9.97
CA ILE A 24 -7.02 1.76 8.51
C ILE A 24 -7.52 0.39 8.04
N SER A 25 -7.29 -0.69 8.81
CA SER A 25 -7.84 -2.01 8.50
C SER A 25 -9.37 -2.09 8.67
N GLU A 26 -9.99 -1.13 9.34
CA GLU A 26 -11.46 -1.01 9.43
C GLU A 26 -12.07 -0.14 8.32
N TYR A 27 -11.25 0.45 7.44
CA TYR A 27 -11.75 1.34 6.41
C TYR A 27 -12.32 0.59 5.21
N ASP A 28 -13.51 1.02 4.78
CA ASP A 28 -14.03 0.73 3.45
C ASP A 28 -13.35 1.69 2.45
N TYR A 29 -12.21 1.26 1.89
CA TYR A 29 -11.49 2.03 0.88
C TYR A 29 -12.23 2.03 -0.47
N PRO A 30 -12.32 3.17 -1.18
CA PRO A 30 -11.81 4.50 -0.80
C PRO A 30 -12.75 5.25 0.17
N THR A 31 -12.13 5.92 1.15
CA THR A 31 -12.80 6.62 2.24
C THR A 31 -13.20 8.06 1.92
N ARG A 32 -12.70 8.62 0.81
CA ARG A 32 -12.84 10.04 0.42
C ARG A 32 -12.15 11.01 1.38
N ASN A 33 -11.29 10.51 2.25
CA ASN A 33 -10.36 11.31 3.01
C ASN A 33 -8.96 11.02 2.45
N GLN A 34 -8.30 12.05 1.94
CA GLN A 34 -7.02 11.90 1.26
C GLN A 34 -5.97 11.23 2.15
N THR A 35 -5.75 11.72 3.37
CA THR A 35 -4.78 11.15 4.32
C THR A 35 -5.09 9.68 4.62
N ALA A 36 -6.36 9.33 4.82
CA ALA A 36 -6.79 7.97 5.07
C ALA A 36 -6.55 7.05 3.87
N ASP A 37 -6.89 7.51 2.66
CA ASP A 37 -6.72 6.76 1.42
C ASP A 37 -5.24 6.55 1.08
N GLU A 38 -4.41 7.58 1.27
CA GLU A 38 -2.96 7.51 1.11
C GLU A 38 -2.32 6.55 2.12
N THR A 39 -2.72 6.65 3.39
CA THR A 39 -2.23 5.75 4.45
C THR A 39 -2.63 4.31 4.17
N PHE A 40 -3.88 4.07 3.74
CA PHE A 40 -4.38 2.76 3.38
C PHE A 40 -3.55 2.14 2.25
N LEU A 41 -3.42 2.84 1.12
CA LEU A 41 -2.70 2.31 -0.04
C LEU A 41 -1.23 2.06 0.27
N ALA A 42 -0.55 3.01 0.93
CA ALA A 42 0.87 2.86 1.25
C ALA A 42 1.13 1.70 2.23
N PHE A 43 0.26 1.53 3.23
CA PHE A 43 0.38 0.42 4.18
C PHE A 43 0.10 -0.93 3.53
N TYR A 44 -0.99 -1.05 2.76
CA TYR A 44 -1.32 -2.33 2.10
C TYR A 44 -0.31 -2.67 1.01
N TYR A 45 0.27 -1.69 0.32
CA TYR A 45 1.43 -1.93 -0.54
C TYR A 45 2.56 -2.63 0.23
N TYR A 46 3.01 -2.04 1.32
CA TYR A 46 4.05 -2.64 2.17
C TYR A 46 3.65 -4.03 2.68
N SER A 47 2.44 -4.18 3.23
CA SER A 47 1.93 -5.44 3.77
C SER A 47 1.97 -6.58 2.75
N GLU A 48 1.47 -6.33 1.55
CA GLU A 48 1.35 -7.38 0.53
C GLU A 48 2.71 -7.72 -0.08
N ILE A 49 3.57 -6.72 -0.32
CA ILE A 49 4.92 -6.98 -0.83
C ILE A 49 5.72 -7.82 0.18
N GLU A 50 5.68 -7.50 1.48
CA GLU A 50 6.38 -8.28 2.51
C GLU A 50 5.77 -9.68 2.72
N SER A 51 4.49 -9.87 2.37
CA SER A 51 3.78 -11.15 2.54
C SER A 51 3.98 -12.10 1.36
N GLY A 52 4.19 -11.59 0.15
CA GLY A 52 4.44 -12.41 -1.04
C GLY A 52 4.67 -11.64 -2.34
N GLY A 53 5.23 -10.43 -2.25
CA GLY A 53 5.65 -9.66 -3.42
C GLY A 53 4.51 -9.08 -4.24
N HIS A 54 4.84 -8.65 -5.46
CA HIS A 54 3.88 -7.97 -6.33
C HIS A 54 2.74 -8.89 -6.80
N GLU A 55 2.91 -10.22 -6.76
CA GLU A 55 1.82 -11.16 -7.04
C GLU A 55 0.68 -10.99 -6.04
N ILE A 56 1.00 -11.03 -4.74
CA ILE A 56 0.00 -10.90 -3.67
C ILE A 56 -0.64 -9.51 -3.71
N LEU A 57 0.14 -8.46 -4.00
CA LEU A 57 -0.38 -7.11 -4.21
C LEU A 57 -1.45 -7.07 -5.32
N MET A 58 -1.17 -7.66 -6.48
CA MET A 58 -2.12 -7.68 -7.60
C MET A 58 -3.38 -8.48 -7.25
N ASN A 59 -3.22 -9.61 -6.57
CA ASN A 59 -4.35 -10.43 -6.13
C ASN A 59 -5.25 -9.65 -5.15
N TRP A 60 -4.65 -9.04 -4.13
CA TRP A 60 -5.35 -8.27 -3.09
C TRP A 60 -6.19 -7.13 -3.67
N PHE A 61 -5.62 -6.35 -4.60
CA PHE A 61 -6.31 -5.20 -5.20
C PHE A 61 -7.13 -5.52 -6.45
N SER A 62 -7.12 -6.78 -6.94
CA SER A 62 -7.72 -7.17 -8.22
C SER A 62 -9.16 -6.65 -8.41
N GLY A 63 -10.04 -6.91 -7.45
CA GLY A 63 -11.43 -6.46 -7.51
C GLY A 63 -11.58 -4.93 -7.57
N HIS A 64 -10.75 -4.20 -6.84
CA HIS A 64 -10.77 -2.73 -6.89
C HIS A 64 -10.22 -2.20 -8.22
N VAL A 65 -9.13 -2.80 -8.74
CA VAL A 65 -8.57 -2.44 -10.04
C VAL A 65 -9.57 -2.66 -11.16
N GLU A 66 -10.37 -3.73 -11.09
CA GLU A 66 -11.46 -3.99 -12.04
C GLU A 66 -12.56 -2.92 -11.97
N GLU A 67 -12.83 -2.38 -10.77
CA GLU A 67 -13.83 -1.33 -10.57
C GLU A 67 -13.37 0.04 -11.11
N VAL A 68 -12.15 0.47 -10.77
CA VAL A 68 -11.68 1.84 -11.05
C VAL A 68 -10.77 1.95 -12.28
N GLY A 69 -10.29 0.81 -12.78
CA GLY A 69 -9.32 0.69 -13.85
C GLY A 69 -7.87 0.84 -13.37
N VAL A 70 -6.98 0.04 -13.97
CA VAL A 70 -5.54 -0.03 -13.64
C VAL A 70 -4.82 1.32 -13.64
N THR A 71 -5.20 2.23 -14.55
CA THR A 71 -4.56 3.57 -14.59
C THR A 71 -4.88 4.35 -13.33
N SER A 72 -6.16 4.44 -12.97
CA SER A 72 -6.62 5.18 -11.80
C SER A 72 -6.05 4.60 -10.52
N PHE A 73 -6.03 3.26 -10.41
CA PHE A 73 -5.43 2.58 -9.27
C PHE A 73 -3.93 2.88 -9.14
N LEU A 74 -3.16 2.68 -10.21
CA LEU A 74 -1.71 2.92 -10.18
C LEU A 74 -1.37 4.37 -9.90
N ASP A 75 -2.12 5.32 -10.45
CA ASP A 75 -1.91 6.75 -10.15
C ASP A 75 -2.14 7.05 -8.66
N ALA A 76 -3.15 6.43 -8.04
CA ALA A 76 -3.42 6.58 -6.61
C ALA A 76 -2.35 5.88 -5.75
N LEU A 77 -1.94 4.66 -6.09
CA LEU A 77 -0.89 3.91 -5.40
C LEU A 77 0.44 4.67 -5.44
N VAL A 78 0.86 5.09 -6.64
CA VAL A 78 2.07 5.88 -6.85
C VAL A 78 2.00 7.18 -6.05
N GLY A 79 0.88 7.91 -6.11
CA GLY A 79 0.71 9.14 -5.34
C GLY A 79 0.84 8.91 -3.82
N SER A 80 0.29 7.81 -3.33
CA SER A 80 0.36 7.43 -1.91
C SER A 80 1.78 7.07 -1.46
N LEU A 81 2.54 6.35 -2.30
CA LEU A 81 3.95 6.07 -2.06
C LEU A 81 4.79 7.35 -2.05
N GLU A 82 4.52 8.28 -2.96
CA GLU A 82 5.19 9.58 -2.98
C GLU A 82 4.85 10.46 -1.79
N ALA A 83 3.62 10.38 -1.28
CA ALA A 83 3.18 11.12 -0.09
C ALA A 83 3.98 10.73 1.16
N ILE A 84 4.40 9.47 1.27
CA ILE A 84 5.27 8.99 2.35
C ILE A 84 6.78 9.13 2.04
N GLY A 85 7.14 9.73 0.90
CA GLY A 85 8.52 9.88 0.45
C GLY A 85 9.16 8.61 -0.14
N ALA A 86 8.38 7.57 -0.42
CA ALA A 86 8.81 6.31 -1.00
C ALA A 86 8.97 6.39 -2.53
N TYR A 87 9.70 7.39 -3.02
CA TYR A 87 9.85 7.68 -4.46
C TYR A 87 10.46 6.53 -5.27
N ASP A 88 11.44 5.81 -4.70
CA ASP A 88 12.07 4.67 -5.36
C ASP A 88 11.06 3.52 -5.56
N TYR A 89 10.18 3.28 -4.58
CA TYR A 89 9.11 2.30 -4.66
C TYR A 89 8.05 2.71 -5.68
N ALA A 90 7.66 4.00 -5.67
CA ALA A 90 6.75 4.56 -6.68
C ALA A 90 7.30 4.43 -8.11
N ALA A 91 8.63 4.48 -8.28
CA ALA A 91 9.26 4.29 -9.59
C ALA A 91 9.12 2.85 -10.11
N ILE A 92 9.15 1.85 -9.22
CA ILE A 92 8.90 0.43 -9.57
C ILE A 92 7.46 0.30 -10.10
N GLU A 93 6.47 0.81 -9.37
CA GLU A 93 5.06 0.72 -9.78
C GLU A 93 4.78 1.42 -11.10
N ARG A 94 5.40 2.59 -11.34
CA ARG A 94 5.30 3.28 -12.63
C ARG A 94 5.89 2.48 -13.77
N LYS A 95 6.99 1.78 -13.51
CA LYS A 95 7.74 1.04 -14.52
C LYS A 95 7.06 -0.27 -14.88
N TYR A 96 6.56 -1.00 -13.89
CA TYR A 96 6.09 -2.37 -14.06
C TYR A 96 4.58 -2.55 -13.88
N GLY A 97 3.92 -1.69 -13.10
CA GLY A 97 2.54 -1.93 -12.63
C GLY A 97 1.52 -2.22 -13.72
N ARG A 98 1.61 -1.51 -14.87
CA ARG A 98 0.70 -1.76 -16.01
C ARG A 98 0.94 -3.12 -16.67
N ASP A 99 2.20 -3.48 -16.85
CA ASP A 99 2.56 -4.75 -17.48
C ASP A 99 2.25 -5.92 -16.54
N MET A 100 2.56 -5.78 -15.25
CA MET A 100 2.17 -6.75 -14.22
C MET A 100 0.66 -7.01 -14.21
N TRP A 101 -0.16 -5.95 -14.23
CA TRP A 101 -1.61 -6.09 -14.28
C TRP A 101 -2.09 -6.76 -15.57
N GLN A 102 -1.53 -6.37 -16.72
CA GLN A 102 -1.89 -7.00 -17.99
C GLN A 102 -1.58 -8.50 -17.95
N LYS A 103 -0.37 -8.88 -17.50
CA LYS A 103 0.05 -10.29 -17.38
C LYS A 103 -0.80 -11.06 -16.39
N PHE A 104 -1.19 -10.43 -15.28
CA PHE A 104 -2.13 -11.00 -14.32
C PHE A 104 -3.47 -11.37 -14.98
N LYS A 105 -4.06 -10.46 -15.77
CA LYS A 105 -5.32 -10.73 -16.49
C LYS A 105 -5.16 -11.76 -17.62
N GLU A 106 -4.05 -11.71 -18.37
CA GLU A 106 -3.74 -12.71 -19.38
C GLU A 106 -3.63 -14.11 -18.76
N LEU A 107 -3.00 -14.23 -17.59
CA LEU A 107 -2.90 -15.49 -16.85
C LEU A 107 -4.28 -15.99 -16.38
N GLU A 108 -5.09 -15.12 -15.76
CA GLU A 108 -6.45 -15.48 -15.30
C GLU A 108 -7.36 -15.94 -16.44
N ASN A 109 -7.17 -15.38 -17.64
CA ASN A 109 -7.91 -15.76 -18.84
C ASN A 109 -7.35 -17.01 -19.54
N GLY A 110 -6.21 -17.55 -19.09
CA GLY A 110 -5.51 -18.67 -19.72
C GLY A 110 -4.85 -18.31 -21.06
N GLU A 111 -4.52 -17.04 -21.27
CA GLU A 111 -3.88 -16.54 -22.49
C GLU A 111 -2.35 -16.70 -22.46
N ILE A 112 -1.77 -16.79 -21.27
CA ILE A 112 -0.35 -17.07 -21.04
C ILE A 112 -0.17 -18.18 -20.01
N GLU A 113 1.00 -18.83 -20.06
CA GLU A 113 1.46 -19.72 -19.01
C GLU A 113 2.01 -18.92 -17.82
N GLU A 114 2.05 -19.57 -16.65
CA GLU A 114 2.50 -18.99 -15.37
C GLU A 114 3.90 -18.35 -15.45
N GLU A 115 4.82 -18.97 -16.20
CA GLU A 115 6.18 -18.45 -16.43
C GLU A 115 6.17 -17.04 -17.07
N GLY A 116 5.21 -16.77 -17.95
CA GLY A 116 5.09 -15.47 -18.62
C GLY A 116 4.65 -14.37 -17.65
N PHE A 117 3.86 -14.72 -16.63
CA PHE A 117 3.47 -13.81 -15.56
C PHE A 117 4.63 -13.57 -14.59
N TYR A 118 5.29 -14.62 -14.10
CA TYR A 118 6.40 -14.43 -13.15
C TYR A 118 7.60 -13.69 -13.75
N ALA A 119 7.82 -13.76 -15.05
CA ALA A 119 8.91 -13.05 -15.70
C ALA A 119 8.90 -11.52 -15.46
N VAL A 120 7.72 -10.91 -15.28
CA VAL A 120 7.61 -9.48 -14.92
C VAL A 120 7.58 -9.27 -13.41
N ILE A 121 6.90 -10.15 -12.66
CA ILE A 121 6.82 -10.07 -11.19
C ILE A 121 8.21 -10.15 -10.56
N GLU A 122 9.03 -11.13 -10.95
CA GLU A 122 10.38 -11.33 -10.42
C GLU A 122 11.30 -10.13 -10.71
N GLN A 123 11.06 -9.38 -11.78
CA GLN A 123 11.83 -8.16 -12.07
C GLN A 123 11.47 -7.03 -11.12
N ALA A 124 10.17 -6.83 -10.87
CA ALA A 124 9.70 -5.82 -9.94
C ALA A 124 10.12 -6.15 -8.50
N ASP A 125 9.92 -7.39 -8.06
CA ASP A 125 10.36 -7.88 -6.73
C ASP A 125 11.87 -7.70 -6.54
N LYS A 126 12.68 -8.06 -7.54
CA LYS A 126 14.13 -7.88 -7.46
C LYS A 126 14.57 -6.42 -7.37
N GLU A 127 13.83 -5.49 -7.99
CA GLU A 127 14.11 -4.05 -7.82
C GLU A 127 13.65 -3.55 -6.45
N TYR A 128 12.54 -4.07 -5.93
CA TYR A 128 12.09 -3.80 -4.56
C TYR A 128 13.12 -4.27 -3.53
N ASP A 129 13.64 -5.48 -3.68
CA ASP A 129 14.64 -6.08 -2.77
C ASP A 129 15.92 -5.23 -2.68
N GLN A 130 16.28 -4.53 -3.75
CA GLN A 130 17.45 -3.62 -3.77
C GLN A 130 17.25 -2.34 -2.96
N LEU A 131 16.02 -2.05 -2.53
CA LEU A 131 15.69 -0.89 -1.70
C LEU A 131 15.86 -1.15 -0.20
N ASP A 132 16.27 -2.37 0.20
CA ASP A 132 16.64 -2.78 1.55
C ASP A 132 15.52 -2.55 2.60
N GLY A 133 14.25 -2.73 2.22
CA GLY A 133 13.11 -2.68 3.16
C GLY A 133 12.86 -1.32 3.83
N ARG A 134 13.48 -0.23 3.34
CA ARG A 134 13.39 1.13 3.91
C ARG A 134 11.98 1.70 3.99
N ILE A 135 11.02 1.17 3.22
CA ILE A 135 9.62 1.60 3.24
C ILE A 135 8.97 1.47 4.63
N GLY A 136 9.36 0.48 5.44
CA GLY A 136 8.84 0.34 6.80
C GLY A 136 9.18 1.55 7.68
N GLU A 137 10.40 2.07 7.57
CA GLU A 137 10.85 3.26 8.30
C GLU A 137 10.14 4.54 7.81
N LEU A 138 9.88 4.62 6.49
CA LEU A 138 9.12 5.71 5.89
C LEU A 138 7.67 5.73 6.39
N LEU A 139 7.02 4.56 6.43
CA LEU A 139 5.67 4.41 6.97
C LEU A 139 5.63 4.75 8.46
N GLU A 140 6.58 4.27 9.26
CA GLU A 140 6.63 4.57 10.68
C GLU A 140 6.73 6.09 10.93
N THR A 141 7.58 6.77 10.16
CA THR A 141 7.74 8.23 10.21
C THR A 141 6.45 8.93 9.80
N TYR A 142 5.86 8.52 8.67
CA TYR A 142 4.62 9.10 8.18
C TYR A 142 3.44 8.91 9.15
N PHE A 143 3.31 7.74 9.76
CA PHE A 143 2.25 7.45 10.74
C PHE A 143 2.35 8.37 11.96
N VAL A 144 3.56 8.68 12.44
CA VAL A 144 3.75 9.67 13.51
C VAL A 144 3.22 11.04 13.08
N ASP A 145 3.43 11.45 11.83
CA ASP A 145 2.98 12.74 11.32
C ASP A 145 1.45 12.82 11.16
N VAL A 146 0.80 11.73 10.75
CA VAL A 146 -0.62 11.75 10.34
C VAL A 146 -1.60 11.10 11.32
N HIS A 147 -1.15 10.40 12.36
CA HIS A 147 -2.07 9.63 13.23
C HIS A 147 -3.21 10.46 13.84
N MET A 148 -2.98 11.73 14.19
CA MET A 148 -4.02 12.62 14.73
C MET A 148 -5.06 13.04 13.66
N GLU A 149 -4.72 12.92 12.37
CA GLU A 149 -5.68 13.08 11.28
C GLU A 149 -6.56 11.84 11.10
N LEU A 150 -6.12 10.68 11.57
CA LEU A 150 -6.85 9.42 11.47
C LEU A 150 -7.61 9.07 12.75
N ILE A 151 -7.11 9.54 13.91
CA ILE A 151 -7.56 9.15 15.25
C ILE A 151 -7.91 10.40 16.06
N ASP A 152 -9.07 10.39 16.72
CA ASP A 152 -9.46 11.41 17.69
C ASP A 152 -8.77 11.15 19.04
N VAL A 153 -7.63 11.81 19.26
CA VAL A 153 -6.86 11.66 20.50
C VAL A 153 -7.54 12.41 21.65
N ILE A 154 -7.98 11.67 22.66
CA ILE A 154 -8.58 12.22 23.88
C ILE A 154 -7.58 12.26 25.04
N GLN A 155 -7.73 13.27 25.90
CA GLN A 155 -7.00 13.33 27.16
C GLN A 155 -7.55 12.28 28.12
N ASP A 156 -6.71 11.84 29.05
CA ASP A 156 -7.11 10.99 30.18
C ASP A 156 -8.17 11.65 31.07
#